data_AF-A0A8B8LW99-F1
#
_entry.id   AF-A0A8B8LW99-F1
#
_cell.length_a   1.000
_cell.length_b   1.000
_cell.length_c   1.000
_cell.angle_alpha   90.00
_cell.angle_beta   90.00
_cell.angle_gamma   90.00
#
_symmetry.space_group_name_H-M   'P 1'
#
loop_
_entity.id
_entity.type
_entity.pdbx_description
1 polymer ?
#
loop_
_entity_poly.entity_id
_entity_poly.type
_entity_poly.pdbx_seq_one_letter_code
_entity_poly.pdbx_strand_id
1 'polypeptide(L)'
;MEPSANTKSTDSSEIKSDREFSSHTDEMKTVSSSVINEDICSEISKIHLMRTQVRSLKKKLLVLDINGLLADVVFSPPKDHKPDAIFARRAIFKRPFYLEFLEFCFDRFEVGIWSSRLKKNVDRVIDALMGDMKSKLLFCWDMSHCTETNFKTPENKYKNVVFKDLRKLWDKHDPNLPWEKGYYNESNTLLLDDSPFKALLNPPNTSVFPPTFGYQNKSDNSLDQ
;
A
#
# COMPACT_ATOMS: atom_id res chain seq x y z
N MET A 1 -40.74 19.34 23.89
CA MET A 1 -41.31 20.69 23.93
C MET A 1 -40.36 21.60 23.16
N GLU A 2 -40.67 21.82 21.89
CA GLU A 2 -40.18 22.94 21.09
C GLU A 2 -40.82 24.26 21.57
N PRO A 3 -40.36 25.39 21.03
CA PRO A 3 -41.24 26.07 20.06
C PRO A 3 -40.54 26.65 18.82
N SER A 4 -41.02 26.20 17.66
CA SER A 4 -41.49 26.90 16.45
C SER A 4 -41.13 28.36 16.11
N ALA A 5 -40.43 28.49 14.97
CA ALA A 5 -40.64 29.31 13.76
C ALA A 5 -41.53 30.59 13.71
N ASN A 6 -41.03 31.64 13.02
CA ASN A 6 -41.68 32.34 11.87
C ASN A 6 -40.68 33.34 11.20
N THR A 7 -40.28 33.25 9.92
CA THR A 7 -40.93 33.59 8.61
C THR A 7 -40.85 35.09 8.22
N LYS A 8 -40.15 35.44 7.12
CA LYS A 8 -40.72 35.94 5.82
C LYS A 8 -39.68 36.63 4.91
N SER A 9 -39.89 36.39 3.62
CA SER A 9 -39.25 36.91 2.40
C SER A 9 -39.56 38.39 2.11
N THR A 10 -38.74 39.02 1.25
CA THR A 10 -39.23 39.94 0.21
C THR A 10 -38.26 40.05 -0.96
N ASP A 11 -38.85 40.41 -2.10
CA ASP A 11 -38.43 40.21 -3.48
C ASP A 11 -38.18 41.55 -4.19
N SER A 12 -37.45 41.48 -5.31
CA SER A 12 -37.59 42.27 -6.55
C SER A 12 -37.09 43.72 -6.72
N SER A 13 -36.75 43.97 -8.01
CA SER A 13 -36.72 45.21 -8.83
C SER A 13 -35.33 45.82 -9.08
N GLU A 14 -34.73 45.58 -10.26
CA GLU A 14 -34.95 46.21 -11.59
C GLU A 14 -34.30 47.59 -11.74
N ILE A 15 -33.29 47.72 -12.61
CA ILE A 15 -33.11 48.90 -13.48
C ILE A 15 -32.63 48.44 -14.88
N LYS A 16 -33.45 48.78 -15.88
CA LYS A 16 -33.25 48.70 -17.33
C LYS A 16 -32.39 49.87 -17.86
N SER A 17 -31.69 49.66 -18.97
CA SER A 17 -31.72 50.51 -20.18
C SER A 17 -30.79 49.86 -21.23
N ASP A 18 -31.27 49.33 -22.35
CA ASP A 18 -31.90 49.92 -23.55
C ASP A 18 -30.91 50.60 -24.53
N ARG A 19 -30.86 50.00 -25.73
CA ARG A 19 -30.69 50.54 -27.11
C ARG A 19 -29.54 49.85 -27.88
N GLU A 20 -29.86 48.87 -28.74
CA GLU A 20 -30.37 48.97 -30.13
C GLU A 20 -29.35 49.45 -31.17
N PHE A 21 -28.93 48.55 -32.06
CA PHE A 21 -28.99 48.63 -33.54
C PHE A 21 -28.27 47.40 -34.12
N SER A 22 -28.97 46.38 -34.62
CA SER A 22 -29.49 46.23 -36.00
C SER A 22 -28.59 45.36 -36.90
N SER A 23 -29.28 44.39 -37.51
CA SER A 23 -29.11 43.78 -38.84
C SER A 23 -27.94 42.84 -39.14
N HIS A 24 -28.36 41.58 -39.33
CA HIS A 24 -28.13 40.73 -40.49
C HIS A 24 -26.82 39.92 -40.63
N THR A 25 -27.06 38.60 -40.56
CA THR A 25 -26.52 37.47 -41.35
C THR A 25 -25.01 37.42 -41.55
N ASP A 26 -24.40 36.34 -41.07
CA ASP A 26 -23.38 35.70 -41.89
C ASP A 26 -23.26 34.19 -41.65
N GLU A 27 -23.06 33.51 -42.77
CA GLU A 27 -22.82 32.10 -42.94
C GLU A 27 -21.54 31.62 -42.22
N MET A 28 -21.48 30.29 -42.06
CA MET A 28 -20.35 29.54 -41.52
C MET A 28 -18.97 30.08 -41.95
N LYS A 29 -18.13 30.38 -40.96
CA LYS A 29 -16.69 30.33 -41.15
C LYS A 29 -16.05 29.51 -40.04
N THR A 30 -15.74 28.27 -40.40
CA THR A 30 -14.74 27.43 -39.76
C THR A 30 -13.44 28.23 -39.67
N VAL A 31 -13.15 28.80 -38.51
CA VAL A 31 -11.84 29.36 -38.21
C VAL A 31 -10.99 28.24 -37.63
N SER A 32 -10.32 27.53 -38.56
CA SER A 32 -9.02 26.96 -38.26
C SER A 32 -8.07 28.12 -38.01
N SER A 33 -7.72 28.38 -36.76
CA SER A 33 -6.66 29.32 -36.39
C SER A 33 -5.65 28.59 -35.51
N SER A 34 -4.69 27.99 -36.20
CA SER A 34 -3.44 27.44 -35.71
C SER A 34 -2.51 28.55 -35.20
N VAL A 35 -2.86 29.19 -34.09
CA VAL A 35 -1.87 29.94 -33.29
C VAL A 35 -2.21 29.75 -31.81
N ILE A 36 -1.98 28.54 -31.30
CA ILE A 36 -1.67 28.45 -29.88
C ILE A 36 -0.28 29.06 -29.78
N ASN A 37 -0.21 30.29 -29.27
CA ASN A 37 1.03 31.01 -29.12
C ASN A 37 2.03 30.09 -28.38
N GLU A 38 3.25 29.93 -28.90
CA GLU A 38 4.27 29.06 -28.31
C GLU A 38 4.48 29.39 -26.82
N ASP A 39 4.32 30.66 -26.46
CA ASP A 39 4.35 31.13 -25.07
C ASP A 39 3.22 30.54 -24.22
N ILE A 40 1.99 30.47 -24.74
CA ILE A 40 0.83 29.88 -24.03
C ILE A 40 0.98 28.36 -23.95
N CYS A 41 1.44 27.69 -25.01
CA CYS A 41 1.76 26.26 -24.99
C CYS A 41 2.88 25.94 -24.00
N SER A 42 3.91 26.77 -23.95
CA SER A 42 5.01 26.70 -22.99
C SER A 42 4.51 26.93 -21.56
N GLU A 43 3.65 27.93 -21.33
CA GLU A 43 3.10 28.21 -20.01
C GLU A 43 2.14 27.11 -19.55
N ILE A 44 1.30 26.57 -20.45
CA ILE A 44 0.45 25.40 -20.17
C ILE A 44 1.30 24.16 -19.90
N SER A 45 2.38 23.96 -20.65
CA SER A 45 3.32 22.85 -20.44
C SER A 45 4.09 22.99 -19.14
N LYS A 46 4.47 24.21 -18.74
CA LYS A 46 5.06 24.52 -17.44
C LYS A 46 4.05 24.36 -16.32
N ILE A 47 2.80 24.78 -16.49
CA ILE A 47 1.72 24.56 -15.52
C ILE A 47 1.41 23.08 -15.41
N HIS A 48 1.39 22.33 -16.52
CA HIS A 48 1.22 20.88 -16.54
C HIS A 48 2.41 20.19 -15.88
N LEU A 49 3.64 20.61 -16.17
CA LEU A 49 4.87 20.12 -15.56
C LEU A 49 4.93 20.47 -14.06
N MET A 50 4.50 21.65 -13.65
CA MET A 50 4.39 22.05 -12.24
C MET A 50 3.23 21.35 -11.53
N ARG A 51 2.16 20.96 -12.25
CA ARG A 51 1.03 20.17 -11.72
C ARG A 51 1.36 18.68 -11.62
N THR A 52 2.13 18.12 -12.55
CA THR A 52 2.70 16.76 -12.44
C THR A 52 3.87 16.74 -11.43
N GLN A 53 4.52 17.88 -11.25
CA GLN A 53 5.47 18.18 -10.17
C GLN A 53 4.79 18.87 -8.98
N VAL A 54 3.47 18.70 -8.79
CA VAL A 54 2.94 18.49 -7.45
C VAL A 54 3.60 17.19 -7.04
N ARG A 55 4.81 17.32 -6.47
CA ARG A 55 5.73 16.25 -6.04
C ARG A 55 4.97 14.94 -5.95
N SER A 56 5.28 13.93 -6.76
CA SER A 56 4.80 12.58 -6.46
C SER A 56 5.12 12.37 -4.98
N LEU A 57 4.10 12.44 -4.12
CA LEU A 57 4.34 12.45 -2.70
C LEU A 57 5.07 11.15 -2.45
N LYS A 58 6.27 11.25 -1.90
CA LYS A 58 7.13 10.11 -1.65
C LYS A 58 6.27 9.03 -1.00
N LYS A 59 6.06 7.92 -1.71
CA LYS A 59 5.24 6.82 -1.21
C LYS A 59 5.86 6.37 0.11
N LYS A 60 5.00 6.12 1.11
CA LYS A 60 5.44 5.54 2.37
C LYS A 60 5.88 4.10 2.12
N LEU A 61 6.80 3.60 2.95
CA LEU A 61 7.22 2.21 2.92
C LEU A 61 6.25 1.34 3.73
N LEU A 62 5.68 0.34 3.09
CA LEU A 62 4.90 -0.71 3.73
C LEU A 62 5.69 -2.02 3.71
N VAL A 63 5.98 -2.54 4.89
CA VAL A 63 6.70 -3.81 5.08
C VAL A 63 5.71 -4.88 5.48
N LEU A 64 5.59 -5.94 4.68
CA LEU A 64 4.62 -7.00 4.88
C LEU A 64 5.29 -8.27 5.43
N ASP A 65 4.72 -8.86 6.48
CA ASP A 65 4.95 -10.28 6.78
C ASP A 65 4.25 -11.17 5.75
N ILE A 66 4.59 -12.45 5.76
CA ILE A 66 3.96 -13.45 4.90
C ILE A 66 3.03 -14.35 5.70
N ASN A 67 3.59 -15.09 6.66
CA ASN A 67 2.86 -16.16 7.33
C ASN A 67 1.96 -15.61 8.42
N GLY A 68 0.67 -15.91 8.36
CA GLY A 68 -0.34 -15.33 9.24
C GLY A 68 -0.88 -13.99 8.76
N LEU A 69 -0.23 -13.36 7.76
CA LEU A 69 -0.69 -12.12 7.14
C LEU A 69 -1.28 -12.33 5.75
N LEU A 70 -0.47 -12.80 4.78
CA LEU A 70 -0.88 -13.01 3.38
C LEU A 70 -1.30 -14.46 3.10
N ALA A 71 -0.75 -15.39 3.87
CA ALA A 71 -1.00 -16.82 3.72
C ALA A 71 -0.72 -17.56 5.03
N ASP A 72 -1.25 -18.76 5.16
CA ASP A 72 -0.85 -19.72 6.18
C ASP A 72 0.03 -20.81 5.55
N VAL A 73 1.25 -20.97 6.06
CA VAL A 73 2.26 -21.90 5.54
C VAL A 73 2.59 -22.95 6.61
N VAL A 74 1.90 -24.08 6.51
CA VAL A 74 1.97 -25.18 7.49
C VAL A 74 2.91 -26.28 7.04
N PHE A 75 3.62 -26.90 8.00
CA PHE A 75 4.41 -28.11 7.73
C PHE A 75 3.51 -29.33 7.80
N SER A 76 3.69 -30.27 6.87
CA SER A 76 2.81 -31.43 6.64
C SER A 76 1.42 -30.98 6.16
N PRO A 77 1.12 -31.10 4.85
CA PRO A 77 -0.20 -30.76 4.32
C PRO A 77 -1.31 -31.50 5.09
N PRO A 78 -2.34 -30.77 5.57
CA PRO A 78 -3.48 -31.39 6.24
C PRO A 78 -4.25 -32.30 5.27
N LYS A 79 -4.89 -33.35 5.79
CA LYS A 79 -5.64 -34.33 4.98
C LYS A 79 -7.05 -33.84 4.64
N ASP A 80 -7.59 -32.99 5.49
CA ASP A 80 -8.95 -32.45 5.50
C ASP A 80 -9.09 -31.15 4.70
N HIS A 81 -7.97 -30.55 4.28
CA HIS A 81 -7.97 -29.30 3.52
C HIS A 81 -7.05 -29.39 2.30
N LYS A 82 -7.58 -29.05 1.12
CA LYS A 82 -6.80 -28.94 -0.12
C LYS A 82 -5.99 -27.63 -0.10
N PRO A 83 -4.65 -27.67 -0.20
CA PRO A 83 -3.83 -26.47 -0.25
C PRO A 83 -3.82 -25.84 -1.64
N ASP A 84 -3.52 -24.54 -1.70
CA ASP A 84 -3.35 -23.79 -2.96
C ASP A 84 -2.03 -24.13 -3.65
N ALA A 85 -0.99 -24.42 -2.87
CA ALA A 85 0.30 -24.87 -3.37
C ALA A 85 1.02 -25.76 -2.34
N ILE A 86 1.91 -26.61 -2.84
CA ILE A 86 2.73 -27.51 -2.01
C ILE A 86 4.19 -27.41 -2.43
N PHE A 87 5.09 -27.26 -1.45
CA PHE A 87 6.54 -27.33 -1.68
C PHE A 87 7.26 -27.88 -0.45
N ALA A 88 8.28 -28.73 -0.62
CA ALA A 88 9.12 -29.22 0.50
C ALA A 88 8.33 -29.70 1.74
N ARG A 89 7.23 -30.45 1.53
CA ARG A 89 6.28 -30.91 2.58
C ARG A 89 5.57 -29.78 3.34
N ARG A 90 5.44 -28.60 2.73
CA ARG A 90 4.68 -27.47 3.24
C ARG A 90 3.48 -27.24 2.35
N ALA A 91 2.35 -26.97 2.97
CA ALA A 91 1.15 -26.50 2.31
C ALA A 91 1.05 -24.98 2.46
N ILE A 92 0.69 -24.30 1.38
CA ILE A 92 0.35 -22.88 1.37
C ILE A 92 -1.17 -22.76 1.23
N PHE A 93 -1.78 -22.00 2.12
CA PHE A 93 -3.17 -21.58 2.05
C PHE A 93 -3.19 -20.06 1.93
N LYS A 94 -3.71 -19.55 0.82
CA LYS A 94 -3.81 -18.12 0.54
C LYS A 94 -4.88 -17.51 1.45
N ARG A 95 -4.60 -16.35 2.05
CA ARG A 95 -5.61 -15.62 2.81
C ARG A 95 -6.69 -15.10 1.85
N PRO A 96 -7.99 -15.16 2.19
CA PRO A 96 -9.01 -14.47 1.41
C PRO A 96 -8.65 -12.99 1.20
N PHE A 97 -8.95 -12.45 0.01
CA PHE A 97 -8.69 -11.06 -0.39
C PHE A 97 -7.20 -10.64 -0.45
N TYR A 98 -6.26 -11.58 -0.36
CA TYR A 98 -4.83 -11.23 -0.36
C TYR A 98 -4.36 -10.57 -1.66
N LEU A 99 -4.99 -10.88 -2.80
CA LEU A 99 -4.57 -10.40 -4.10
C LEU A 99 -4.96 -8.92 -4.27
N GLU A 100 -6.22 -8.61 -3.99
CA GLU A 100 -6.78 -7.26 -3.96
C GLU A 100 -6.03 -6.37 -2.96
N PHE A 101 -5.73 -6.93 -1.79
CA PHE A 101 -4.89 -6.26 -0.79
C PHE A 101 -3.49 -5.93 -1.31
N LEU A 102 -2.82 -6.88 -1.99
CA LEU A 102 -1.49 -6.64 -2.57
C LEU A 102 -1.55 -5.59 -3.68
N GLU A 103 -2.56 -5.64 -4.55
CA GLU A 103 -2.76 -4.65 -5.61
C GLU A 103 -2.94 -3.24 -5.04
N PHE A 104 -3.79 -3.10 -4.01
CA PHE A 104 -3.94 -1.86 -3.25
C PHE A 104 -2.61 -1.40 -2.65
N CYS A 105 -1.85 -2.32 -2.04
CA CYS A 105 -0.56 -1.99 -1.43
C CYS A 105 0.43 -1.42 -2.47
N PHE A 106 0.55 -2.06 -3.62
CA PHE A 106 1.46 -1.62 -4.69
C PHE A 106 1.01 -0.32 -5.36
N ASP A 107 -0.29 -0.04 -5.42
CA ASP A 107 -0.80 1.23 -5.92
C ASP A 107 -0.40 2.39 -4.99
N ARG A 108 -0.51 2.21 -3.67
CA ARG A 108 -0.42 3.29 -2.69
C ARG A 108 0.94 3.44 -2.01
N PHE A 109 1.72 2.38 -1.92
CA PHE A 109 2.96 2.33 -1.13
C PHE A 109 4.13 1.81 -1.95
N GLU A 110 5.33 2.09 -1.45
CA GLU A 110 6.48 1.23 -1.77
C GLU A 110 6.39 0.00 -0.88
N VAL A 111 6.56 -1.19 -1.46
CA VAL A 111 6.29 -2.44 -0.74
C VAL A 111 7.56 -3.27 -0.60
N GLY A 112 7.84 -3.71 0.62
CA GLY A 112 8.88 -4.68 0.94
C GLY A 112 8.32 -5.88 1.66
N ILE A 113 8.95 -7.04 1.49
CA ILE A 113 8.62 -8.25 2.24
C ILE A 113 9.66 -8.46 3.33
N TRP A 114 9.21 -8.80 4.53
CA TRP A 114 10.09 -9.24 5.60
C TRP A 114 9.48 -10.46 6.28
N SER A 115 10.08 -11.64 6.10
CA SER A 115 9.60 -12.88 6.72
C SER A 115 10.60 -13.42 7.73
N SER A 116 10.12 -13.99 8.85
CA SER A 116 10.97 -14.69 9.83
C SER A 116 11.28 -16.15 9.43
N ARG A 117 11.29 -16.46 8.12
CA ARG A 117 11.52 -17.80 7.57
C ARG A 117 12.82 -17.82 6.76
N LEU A 118 13.40 -19.01 6.56
CA LEU A 118 14.59 -19.16 5.72
C LEU A 118 14.33 -18.66 4.29
N LYS A 119 15.30 -17.96 3.69
CA LYS A 119 15.27 -17.44 2.31
C LYS A 119 14.64 -18.40 1.29
N LYS A 120 15.12 -19.65 1.24
CA LYS A 120 14.60 -20.68 0.32
C LYS A 120 13.10 -20.97 0.45
N ASN A 121 12.52 -20.79 1.64
CA ASN A 121 11.09 -20.94 1.86
C ASN A 121 10.34 -19.66 1.49
N VAL A 122 10.90 -18.50 1.82
CA VAL A 122 10.35 -17.20 1.46
C VAL A 122 10.18 -17.09 -0.05
N ASP A 123 11.22 -17.41 -0.81
CA ASP A 123 11.22 -17.32 -2.27
C ASP A 123 10.10 -18.17 -2.89
N ARG A 124 9.95 -19.41 -2.42
CA ARG A 124 8.89 -20.33 -2.90
C ARG A 124 7.49 -19.84 -2.57
N VAL A 125 7.30 -19.19 -1.42
CA VAL A 125 6.00 -18.64 -1.04
C VAL A 125 5.71 -17.38 -1.86
N ILE A 126 6.70 -16.51 -2.06
CA ILE A 126 6.55 -15.32 -2.91
C ILE A 126 6.20 -15.69 -4.35
N ASP A 127 6.88 -16.69 -4.92
CA ASP A 127 6.55 -17.20 -6.25
C ASP A 127 5.10 -17.70 -6.34
N ALA A 128 4.59 -18.36 -5.29
CA ALA A 128 3.22 -18.88 -5.25
C ALA A 128 2.14 -17.79 -5.01
N LEU A 129 2.50 -16.70 -4.32
CA LEU A 129 1.56 -15.63 -3.97
C LEU A 129 1.51 -14.52 -5.02
N MET A 130 2.68 -14.06 -5.49
CA MET A 130 2.80 -12.79 -6.20
C MET A 130 3.03 -12.93 -7.71
N GLY A 131 3.52 -14.07 -8.20
CA GLY A 131 3.84 -14.25 -9.62
C GLY A 131 4.70 -13.10 -10.15
N ASP A 132 4.21 -12.41 -11.19
CA ASP A 132 4.91 -11.29 -11.83
C ASP A 132 4.94 -10.01 -10.97
N MET A 133 4.00 -9.84 -10.02
CA MET A 133 3.97 -8.67 -9.13
C MET A 133 5.19 -8.58 -8.21
N LYS A 134 5.92 -9.69 -8.02
CA LYS A 134 7.15 -9.68 -7.21
C LYS A 134 8.20 -8.70 -7.73
N SER A 135 8.17 -8.38 -9.04
CA SER A 135 9.04 -7.38 -9.66
C SER A 135 8.83 -5.96 -9.13
N LYS A 136 7.68 -5.69 -8.50
CA LYS A 136 7.34 -4.40 -7.87
C LYS A 136 7.85 -4.27 -6.43
N LEU A 137 8.39 -5.34 -5.84
CA LEU A 137 8.95 -5.28 -4.48
C LEU A 137 10.29 -4.53 -4.47
N LEU A 138 10.47 -3.62 -3.51
CA LEU A 138 11.78 -2.97 -3.32
C LEU A 138 12.82 -3.90 -2.71
N PHE A 139 12.38 -4.83 -1.86
CA PHE A 139 13.24 -5.83 -1.23
C PHE A 139 12.43 -7.05 -0.76
N CYS A 140 13.14 -8.15 -0.55
CA CYS A 140 12.61 -9.35 0.08
C CYS A 140 13.60 -9.85 1.13
N TRP A 141 13.30 -9.54 2.40
CA TRP A 141 14.08 -9.93 3.56
C TRP A 141 13.54 -11.20 4.19
N ASP A 142 14.46 -12.07 4.58
CA ASP A 142 14.21 -13.33 5.26
C ASP A 142 14.73 -13.31 6.71
N MET A 143 14.71 -14.47 7.36
CA MET A 143 15.13 -14.63 8.75
C MET A 143 16.55 -14.09 9.03
N SER A 144 17.46 -14.14 8.06
CA SER A 144 18.82 -13.59 8.18
C SER A 144 18.86 -12.09 8.49
N HIS A 145 17.79 -11.36 8.17
CA HIS A 145 17.69 -9.92 8.42
C HIS A 145 17.06 -9.60 9.78
N CYS A 146 16.41 -10.57 10.43
CA CYS A 146 15.83 -10.39 11.75
C CYS A 146 16.92 -10.19 12.83
N THR A 147 16.54 -9.62 13.97
CA THR A 147 17.38 -9.61 15.18
C THR A 147 17.06 -10.85 15.99
N GLU A 148 18.00 -11.79 16.06
CA GLU A 148 17.82 -13.06 16.76
C GLU A 148 18.03 -12.92 18.27
N THR A 149 17.30 -13.72 19.04
CA THR A 149 17.50 -13.86 20.49
C THR A 149 17.84 -15.32 20.83
N ASN A 150 18.32 -15.53 22.05
CA ASN A 150 18.55 -16.88 22.59
C ASN A 150 17.29 -17.51 23.19
N PHE A 151 16.14 -16.81 23.18
CA PHE A 151 14.88 -17.32 23.72
C PHE A 151 14.13 -18.14 22.65
N LYS A 152 13.46 -19.20 23.08
CA LYS A 152 12.65 -20.05 22.19
C LYS A 152 11.21 -19.56 22.17
N THR A 153 10.55 -19.69 21.01
CA THR A 153 9.10 -19.43 20.92
C THR A 153 8.32 -20.47 21.73
N PRO A 154 7.27 -20.09 22.47
CA PRO A 154 6.45 -21.03 23.25
C PRO A 154 5.87 -22.17 22.42
N GLU A 155 5.50 -21.89 21.16
CA GLU A 155 4.85 -22.83 20.25
C GLU A 155 5.85 -23.81 19.61
N ASN A 156 7.13 -23.42 19.54
CA ASN A 156 8.17 -24.22 18.93
C ASN A 156 9.53 -24.01 19.61
N LYS A 157 9.91 -24.98 20.47
CA LYS A 157 11.19 -24.98 21.20
C LYS A 157 12.45 -24.98 20.32
N TYR A 158 12.32 -25.28 19.03
CA TYR A 158 13.44 -25.27 18.07
C TYR A 158 13.56 -23.93 17.33
N LYS A 159 12.56 -23.05 17.44
CA LYS A 159 12.54 -21.73 16.79
C LYS A 159 12.91 -20.67 17.82
N ASN A 160 13.90 -19.85 17.48
CA ASN A 160 14.25 -18.67 18.27
C ASN A 160 13.19 -17.57 18.10
N VAL A 161 12.96 -16.81 19.15
CA VAL A 161 12.26 -15.53 19.07
C VAL A 161 13.16 -14.57 18.30
N VAL A 162 12.59 -13.91 17.31
CA VAL A 162 13.30 -12.94 16.47
C VAL A 162 12.47 -11.67 16.34
N PHE A 163 13.15 -10.55 16.15
CA PHE A 163 12.53 -9.23 15.97
C PHE A 163 12.77 -8.70 14.54
N LYS A 164 11.82 -7.92 14.05
CA LYS A 164 11.88 -7.17 12.79
C LYS A 164 12.11 -5.69 13.11
N ASP A 165 13.39 -5.37 13.33
CA ASP A 165 13.83 -4.04 13.74
C ASP A 165 13.88 -3.09 12.53
N LEU A 166 12.88 -2.23 12.39
CA LEU A 166 12.75 -1.29 11.28
C LEU A 166 13.96 -0.35 11.14
N ARG A 167 14.73 -0.11 12.20
CA ARG A 167 15.96 0.70 12.12
C ARG A 167 16.97 0.08 11.17
N LYS A 168 16.99 -1.24 10.96
CA LYS A 168 17.86 -1.87 9.95
C LYS A 168 17.57 -1.39 8.53
N LEU A 169 16.31 -1.07 8.21
CA LEU A 169 15.92 -0.49 6.92
C LEU A 169 16.31 1.00 6.84
N TRP A 170 16.09 1.72 7.93
CA TRP A 170 16.35 3.17 8.02
C TRP A 170 17.84 3.50 7.99
N ASP A 171 18.63 2.69 8.70
CA ASP A 171 20.10 2.78 8.78
C ASP A 171 20.81 2.10 7.61
N LYS A 172 20.07 1.49 6.67
CA LYS A 172 20.59 0.83 5.46
C LYS A 172 21.63 -0.26 5.80
N HIS A 173 21.28 -1.17 6.70
CA HIS A 173 22.17 -2.30 7.07
C HIS A 173 22.43 -3.25 5.89
N ASP A 174 21.47 -3.36 4.97
CA ASP A 174 21.67 -4.01 3.68
C ASP A 174 22.08 -2.94 2.64
N PRO A 175 23.33 -2.99 2.13
CA PRO A 175 23.81 -2.01 1.16
C PRO A 175 23.08 -2.09 -0.19
N ASN A 176 22.34 -3.18 -0.47
CA ASN A 176 21.61 -3.35 -1.73
C ASN A 176 20.24 -2.66 -1.73
N LEU A 177 19.80 -2.07 -0.63
CA LEU A 177 18.54 -1.33 -0.59
C LEU A 177 18.60 -0.11 -1.53
N PRO A 178 17.55 0.16 -2.32
CA PRO A 178 17.58 1.18 -3.39
C PRO A 178 17.40 2.62 -2.89
N TRP A 179 17.67 2.89 -1.60
CA TRP A 179 17.56 4.21 -1.00
C TRP A 179 18.75 4.52 -0.10
N GLU A 180 18.95 5.78 0.23
CA GLU A 180 19.98 6.21 1.18
C GLU A 180 19.52 6.15 2.63
N LYS A 181 20.49 6.04 3.55
CA LYS A 181 20.22 6.09 5.00
C LYS A 181 19.38 7.31 5.36
N GLY A 182 18.35 7.11 6.18
CA GLY A 182 17.41 8.15 6.61
C GLY A 182 16.32 8.49 5.58
N TYR A 183 16.35 7.91 4.37
CA TYR A 183 15.27 8.07 3.39
C TYR A 183 13.94 7.58 3.97
N TYR A 184 13.91 6.37 4.53
CA TYR A 184 12.80 5.89 5.35
C TYR A 184 13.12 6.03 6.84
N ASN A 185 12.10 6.30 7.65
CA ASN A 185 12.14 6.44 9.09
C ASN A 185 10.76 6.14 9.70
N GLU A 186 10.60 6.35 11.00
CA GLU A 186 9.37 6.12 11.76
C GLU A 186 8.13 6.88 11.24
N SER A 187 8.30 8.05 10.61
CA SER A 187 7.17 8.85 10.11
C SER A 187 6.59 8.35 8.77
N ASN A 188 7.33 7.49 8.06
CA ASN A 188 6.98 7.07 6.70
C ASN A 188 7.20 5.57 6.44
N THR A 189 7.34 4.76 7.49
CA THR A 189 7.48 3.30 7.41
C THR A 189 6.45 2.64 8.31
N LEU A 190 5.77 1.62 7.78
CA LEU A 190 4.84 0.80 8.55
C LEU A 190 5.17 -0.69 8.36
N LEU A 191 5.25 -1.44 9.46
CA LEU A 191 5.30 -2.90 9.46
C LEU A 191 3.90 -3.47 9.67
N LEU A 192 3.47 -4.35 8.78
CA LEU A 192 2.28 -5.17 8.95
C LEU A 192 2.73 -6.59 9.26
N ASP A 193 2.46 -7.06 10.47
CA ASP A 193 2.87 -8.37 10.97
C ASP A 193 1.77 -8.92 11.86
N ASP A 194 1.50 -10.22 11.84
CA ASP A 194 0.46 -10.80 12.71
C ASP A 194 0.91 -10.98 14.17
N SER A 195 2.22 -10.85 14.43
CA SER A 195 2.85 -11.20 15.69
C SER A 195 3.42 -9.95 16.40
N PRO A 196 2.70 -9.38 17.39
CA PRO A 196 3.12 -8.14 18.08
C PRO A 196 4.55 -8.16 18.62
N PHE A 197 4.97 -9.30 19.19
CA PHE A 197 6.30 -9.42 19.78
C PHE A 197 7.44 -9.22 18.76
N LYS A 198 7.24 -9.49 17.46
CA LYS A 198 8.29 -9.32 16.44
C LYS A 198 8.62 -7.84 16.25
N ALA A 199 7.70 -6.94 16.55
CA ALA A 199 7.87 -5.49 16.44
C ALA A 199 8.33 -4.82 17.73
N LEU A 200 8.67 -5.59 18.78
CA LEU A 200 8.95 -5.06 20.13
C LEU A 200 10.07 -3.99 20.18
N LEU A 201 10.99 -4.01 19.21
CA LEU A 201 12.10 -3.05 19.12
C LEU A 201 11.73 -1.77 18.35
N ASN A 202 10.54 -1.71 17.74
CA ASN A 202 10.13 -0.62 16.87
C ASN A 202 9.47 0.50 17.69
N PRO A 203 9.62 1.78 17.27
CA PRO A 203 8.92 2.89 17.89
C PRO A 203 7.39 2.73 17.85
N PRO A 204 6.63 3.36 18.78
CA PRO A 204 5.17 3.36 18.74
C PRO A 204 4.63 3.84 17.39
N ASN A 205 3.46 3.31 16.99
CA ASN A 205 2.76 3.68 15.76
C ASN A 205 3.48 3.33 14.44
N THR A 206 4.52 2.49 14.48
CA THR A 206 5.23 2.02 13.28
C THR A 206 4.87 0.59 12.87
N SER A 207 3.92 -0.04 13.58
CA SER A 207 3.50 -1.41 13.30
C SER A 207 2.00 -1.59 13.53
N VAL A 208 1.35 -2.40 12.70
CA VAL A 208 -0.07 -2.79 12.82
C VAL A 208 -0.13 -4.32 12.85
N PHE A 209 -1.04 -4.86 13.68
CA PHE A 209 -1.16 -6.29 13.92
C PHE A 209 -2.57 -6.82 13.62
N PRO A 210 -2.86 -7.19 12.36
CA PRO A 210 -4.11 -7.86 12.02
C PRO A 210 -4.20 -9.22 12.70
N PRO A 211 -5.41 -9.80 12.86
CA PRO A 211 -5.56 -11.16 13.33
C PRO A 211 -4.73 -12.14 12.51
N THR A 212 -4.08 -13.10 13.15
CA THR A 212 -3.36 -14.18 12.46
C THR A 212 -4.34 -14.99 11.61
N PHE A 213 -4.03 -15.10 10.32
CA PHE A 213 -4.74 -16.00 9.42
C PHE A 213 -4.30 -17.45 9.64
N GLY A 214 -5.27 -18.33 9.83
CA GLY A 214 -5.10 -19.78 9.78
C GLY A 214 -6.03 -20.38 8.74
N TYR A 215 -5.57 -21.38 8.00
CA TYR A 215 -6.31 -21.97 6.86
C TYR A 215 -7.70 -22.53 7.20
N GLN A 216 -7.96 -22.79 8.48
CA GLN A 216 -9.23 -23.26 9.00
C GLN A 216 -10.31 -22.17 8.98
N ASN A 217 -9.91 -20.89 9.01
CA ASN A 217 -10.82 -19.74 9.00
C ASN A 217 -11.13 -19.29 7.57
N LYS A 218 -12.06 -19.97 6.90
CA LYS A 218 -12.49 -19.62 5.54
C LYS A 218 -13.32 -18.34 5.45
N SER A 219 -13.84 -17.86 6.58
CA SER A 219 -14.61 -16.62 6.69
C SER A 219 -13.77 -15.39 7.04
N ASP A 220 -12.43 -15.50 7.03
CA ASP A 220 -11.54 -14.35 7.22
C ASP A 220 -11.80 -13.30 6.12
N ASN A 221 -12.07 -12.07 6.53
CA ASN A 221 -12.25 -10.92 5.65
C ASN A 221 -11.40 -9.72 6.12
N SER A 222 -10.38 -9.96 6.93
CA SER A 222 -9.62 -8.89 7.60
C SER A 222 -8.72 -8.09 6.66
N LEU A 223 -8.44 -8.59 5.45
CA LEU A 223 -7.73 -7.86 4.40
C LEU A 223 -8.67 -7.05 3.48
N ASP A 224 -9.99 -7.20 3.63
CA ASP A 224 -11.03 -6.50 2.84
C ASP A 224 -11.61 -5.28 3.59
N GLN A 225 -11.24 -5.07 4.86
CA GLN A 225 -11.78 -4.02 5.74
C GLN A 225 -10.92 -2.75 5.79
#